data_AF-A0A1Q6SNA5-F1
#
_entry.id   AF-A0A1Q6SNA5-F1
#
_cell.length_a   1.000
_cell.length_b   1.000
_cell.length_c   1.000
_cell.angle_alpha   90.00
_cell.angle_beta   90.00
_cell.angle_gamma   90.00
#
_symmetry.space_group_name_H-M   'P 1'
#
loop_
_entity.id
_entity.type
_entity.pdbx_description
1 polymer ?
#
loop_
_entity_poly.entity_id
_entity_poly.type
_entity_poly.pdbx_seq_one_letter_code
_entity_poly.pdbx_strand_id
1 'polypeptide(L)'
;MNKEYAIVTDGSCDLPKELCQEKGITVVPFYVSFDGEKYEKEIVEMPIRQFYEDMVNNPKVFPKSSMPSVQDYMDAFMPIVQEGKAIICICITTKFSGSMQSALNARMMILEQHPDAEITVIDATINTVLQGIYVLEAQKMKEAGVPYEQVVEELETIKSTGRIFFTVGNLEYLQHGGRIGKVASVAGSVLGIRPLITLKEGEIFASGIARGRNRSLDKVRELLLQYLEEVNAAKDCSDYSLAVGFGYDAAEAEEFQAAAVEFLNGKGYQVTKEQFPIYQIGATISVHTGPYPLGFGIIRKNKYTK
;
A
#
# COMPACT_ATOMS: atom_id res chain seq x y z
N MET A 1 -8.99 29.19 13.68
CA MET A 1 -8.96 27.97 14.52
C MET A 1 -8.58 26.83 13.60
N ASN A 2 -7.66 25.95 14.00
CA ASN A 2 -7.39 24.75 13.22
C ASN A 2 -8.65 23.88 13.25
N LYS A 3 -9.18 23.55 12.07
CA LYS A 3 -10.31 22.64 11.91
C LYS A 3 -9.87 21.23 12.31
N GLU A 4 -10.66 20.54 13.12
CA GLU A 4 -10.38 19.13 13.40
C GLU A 4 -10.68 18.27 12.17
N TYR A 5 -9.86 17.25 11.92
CA TYR A 5 -10.05 16.34 10.80
C TYR A 5 -9.66 14.90 11.15
N ALA A 6 -10.21 13.96 10.38
CA ALA A 6 -9.91 12.53 10.48
C ALA A 6 -9.21 12.03 9.21
N ILE A 7 -8.40 10.99 9.38
CA ILE A 7 -7.76 10.28 8.28
C ILE A 7 -8.57 9.00 8.02
N VAL A 8 -9.01 8.84 6.78
CA VAL A 8 -9.68 7.65 6.29
C VAL A 8 -8.84 7.06 5.16
N THR A 9 -8.80 5.74 5.03
CA THR A 9 -8.16 5.06 3.91
C THR A 9 -8.98 3.85 3.49
N ASP A 10 -8.85 3.41 2.24
CA ASP A 10 -9.29 2.06 1.88
C ASP A 10 -8.34 0.98 2.41
N GLY A 11 -8.82 -0.27 2.39
CA GLY A 11 -8.16 -1.44 2.98
C GLY A 11 -6.82 -1.82 2.37
N SER A 12 -6.49 -1.30 1.18
CA SER A 12 -5.21 -1.58 0.53
C SER A 12 -4.02 -0.83 1.11
N CYS A 13 -4.17 -0.13 2.25
CA CYS A 13 -3.04 0.48 2.95
C CYS A 13 -2.17 -0.56 3.69
N ASP A 14 -2.71 -1.76 3.95
CA ASP A 14 -2.04 -2.89 4.58
C ASP A 14 -1.36 -2.56 5.93
N LEU A 15 -1.86 -1.54 6.64
CA LEU A 15 -1.46 -1.27 8.01
C LEU A 15 -2.12 -2.28 8.95
N PRO A 16 -1.42 -2.74 10.01
CA PRO A 16 -2.02 -3.57 11.05
C PRO A 16 -3.24 -2.90 11.67
N LYS A 17 -4.28 -3.69 11.97
CA LYS A 17 -5.54 -3.20 12.55
C LYS A 17 -5.29 -2.47 13.86
N GLU A 18 -4.41 -2.99 14.70
CA GLU A 18 -4.06 -2.44 16.00
C GLU A 18 -3.40 -1.07 15.85
N LEU A 19 -2.52 -0.91 14.85
CA LEU A 19 -1.88 0.37 14.55
C LEU A 19 -2.88 1.41 14.03
N CYS A 20 -3.81 1.01 13.16
CA CYS A 20 -4.89 1.90 12.71
C CYS A 20 -5.76 2.35 13.89
N GLN A 21 -6.10 1.45 14.81
CA GLN A 21 -6.88 1.77 16.01
C GLN A 21 -6.12 2.72 16.95
N GLU A 22 -4.85 2.42 17.24
CA GLU A 22 -3.98 3.28 18.06
C GLU A 22 -3.90 4.71 17.50
N LYS A 23 -3.76 4.83 16.19
CA LYS A 23 -3.65 6.11 15.49
C LYS A 23 -4.98 6.79 15.18
N GLY A 24 -6.12 6.13 15.42
CA GLY A 24 -7.44 6.66 15.07
C GLY A 24 -7.63 6.83 13.56
N ILE A 25 -7.04 5.93 12.76
CA ILE A 25 -7.21 5.86 11.31
C ILE A 25 -8.40 4.96 11.01
N THR A 26 -9.36 5.47 10.24
CA THR A 26 -10.52 4.70 9.79
C THR A 26 -10.18 3.97 8.48
N VAL A 27 -10.42 2.66 8.44
CA VAL A 27 -10.14 1.83 7.26
C VAL A 27 -11.44 1.32 6.66
N VAL A 28 -11.64 1.54 5.36
CA VAL A 28 -12.78 1.03 4.58
C VAL A 28 -12.34 -0.23 3.83
N PRO A 29 -12.74 -1.43 4.28
CA PRO A 29 -12.22 -2.68 3.72
C PRO A 29 -12.71 -2.93 2.29
N PHE A 30 -11.85 -3.51 1.47
CA PHE A 30 -12.24 -4.15 0.23
C PHE A 30 -12.94 -5.50 0.50
N TYR A 31 -13.42 -6.14 -0.55
CA TYR A 31 -13.95 -7.50 -0.49
C TYR A 31 -13.09 -8.47 -1.29
N VAL A 32 -13.05 -9.72 -0.84
CA VAL A 32 -12.37 -10.83 -1.52
C VAL A 32 -13.29 -12.05 -1.64
N SER A 33 -13.04 -12.89 -2.64
CA SER A 33 -13.84 -14.09 -2.92
C SER A 33 -12.99 -15.16 -3.59
N PHE A 34 -13.07 -16.41 -3.13
CA PHE A 34 -12.40 -17.54 -3.77
C PHE A 34 -13.23 -18.19 -4.89
N ASP A 35 -14.56 -18.16 -4.77
CA ASP A 35 -15.50 -18.76 -5.74
C ASP A 35 -16.04 -17.73 -6.76
N GLY A 36 -15.88 -16.44 -6.48
CA GLY A 36 -16.46 -15.36 -7.28
C GLY A 36 -17.96 -15.14 -7.07
N GLU A 37 -18.57 -15.82 -6.10
CA GLU A 37 -19.98 -15.72 -5.74
C GLU A 37 -20.15 -15.08 -4.36
N LYS A 38 -19.48 -15.61 -3.33
CA LYS A 38 -19.50 -15.06 -1.97
C LYS A 38 -18.31 -14.13 -1.77
N TYR A 39 -18.61 -12.86 -1.51
CA TYR A 39 -17.61 -11.83 -1.21
C TYR A 39 -17.62 -11.52 0.28
N GLU A 40 -16.44 -11.49 0.88
CA GLU A 40 -16.21 -11.21 2.29
C GLU A 40 -15.33 -9.97 2.42
N LYS A 41 -15.68 -9.06 3.34
CA LYS A 41 -14.86 -7.91 3.69
C LYS A 41 -13.52 -8.40 4.23
N GLU A 42 -12.44 -8.03 3.58
CA GLU A 42 -11.10 -8.27 4.13
C GLU A 42 -10.98 -7.59 5.49
N ILE A 43 -10.05 -8.05 6.34
CA ILE A 43 -9.77 -7.56 7.70
C ILE A 43 -10.94 -7.61 8.73
N VAL A 44 -12.18 -7.80 8.27
CA VAL A 44 -13.40 -7.87 9.09
C VAL A 44 -13.97 -9.28 9.10
N GLU A 45 -14.31 -9.81 7.94
CA GLU A 45 -14.94 -11.12 7.77
C GLU A 45 -13.90 -12.18 7.38
N MET A 46 -12.90 -11.79 6.59
CA MET A 46 -11.79 -12.64 6.16
C MET A 46 -10.47 -12.22 6.82
N PRO A 47 -9.97 -12.96 7.83
CA PRO A 47 -8.66 -12.73 8.41
C PRO A 47 -7.54 -12.92 7.38
N ILE A 48 -6.59 -11.99 7.34
CA ILE A 48 -5.51 -12.00 6.33
C ILE A 48 -4.71 -13.30 6.38
N ARG A 49 -4.34 -13.77 7.58
CA ARG A 49 -3.59 -15.02 7.73
C ARG A 49 -4.33 -16.23 7.13
N GLN A 50 -5.62 -16.35 7.40
CA GLN A 50 -6.47 -17.41 6.85
C GLN A 50 -6.51 -17.32 5.32
N PHE A 51 -6.71 -16.12 4.76
CA PHE A 51 -6.75 -15.92 3.31
C PHE A 51 -5.47 -16.43 2.61
N TYR A 52 -4.29 -16.13 3.16
CA TYR A 52 -3.05 -16.63 2.59
C TYR A 52 -2.88 -18.15 2.75
N GLU A 53 -3.30 -18.75 3.87
CA GLU A 53 -3.30 -20.20 4.05
C GLU A 53 -4.14 -20.89 2.98
N ASP A 54 -5.32 -20.35 2.69
CA ASP A 54 -6.20 -20.84 1.64
C ASP A 54 -5.55 -20.71 0.24
N MET A 55 -4.88 -19.59 -0.06
CA MET A 55 -4.14 -19.43 -1.33
C MET A 55 -2.99 -20.44 -1.47
N VAL A 56 -2.24 -20.68 -0.40
CA VAL A 56 -1.10 -21.61 -0.41
C VAL A 56 -1.57 -23.05 -0.56
N ASN A 57 -2.65 -23.42 0.12
CA ASN A 57 -3.24 -24.76 0.03
C ASN A 57 -3.94 -25.01 -1.31
N ASN A 58 -4.36 -23.95 -2.02
CA ASN A 58 -5.09 -24.03 -3.29
C ASN A 58 -4.39 -23.24 -4.41
N PRO A 59 -3.16 -23.61 -4.83
CA PRO A 59 -2.31 -22.78 -5.70
C PRO A 59 -2.85 -22.58 -7.13
N LYS A 60 -3.94 -23.26 -7.51
CA LYS A 60 -4.62 -23.13 -8.81
C LYS A 60 -5.93 -22.34 -8.73
N VAL A 61 -6.28 -21.86 -7.54
CA VAL A 61 -7.46 -21.00 -7.35
C VAL A 61 -6.98 -19.56 -7.39
N PHE A 62 -7.59 -18.78 -8.28
CA PHE A 62 -7.33 -17.36 -8.43
C PHE A 62 -8.50 -16.59 -7.82
N PRO A 63 -8.38 -16.13 -6.56
CA PRO A 63 -9.44 -15.37 -5.93
C PRO A 63 -9.69 -14.06 -6.69
N LYS A 64 -10.80 -13.41 -6.38
CA LYS A 64 -11.21 -12.12 -6.94
C LYS A 64 -11.32 -11.10 -5.80
N SER A 65 -11.11 -9.84 -6.15
CA SER A 65 -11.33 -8.70 -5.27
C SER A 65 -12.49 -7.85 -5.79
N SER A 66 -13.17 -7.13 -4.91
CA SER A 66 -14.13 -6.07 -5.24
C SER A 66 -13.83 -4.82 -4.42
N MET A 67 -14.00 -3.65 -5.04
CA MET A 67 -13.82 -2.35 -4.37
C MET A 67 -14.89 -2.13 -3.29
N PRO A 68 -14.61 -1.30 -2.27
CA PRO A 68 -15.64 -0.91 -1.31
C PRO A 68 -16.83 -0.24 -2.02
N SER A 69 -18.02 -0.46 -1.48
CA SER A 69 -19.23 0.17 -2.02
C SER A 69 -19.32 1.65 -1.62
N VAL A 70 -20.21 2.39 -2.28
CA VAL A 70 -20.56 3.76 -1.87
C VAL A 70 -21.10 3.77 -0.43
N GLN A 71 -21.91 2.77 -0.07
CA GLN A 71 -22.46 2.65 1.29
C GLN A 71 -21.36 2.44 2.32
N ASP A 72 -20.35 1.61 2.04
CA ASP A 72 -19.23 1.39 2.97
C ASP A 72 -18.49 2.70 3.30
N TYR A 73 -18.31 3.57 2.30
CA TYR A 73 -17.74 4.90 2.52
C TYR A 73 -18.70 5.85 3.24
N MET A 74 -20.00 5.81 2.95
CA MET A 74 -20.97 6.61 3.70
C MET A 74 -20.99 6.23 5.18
N ASP A 75 -20.96 4.94 5.49
CA ASP A 75 -20.92 4.41 6.86
C ASP A 75 -19.66 4.86 7.61
N ALA A 76 -18.53 4.99 6.90
CA ALA A 76 -17.28 5.50 7.47
C ALA A 76 -17.26 7.03 7.62
N PHE A 77 -17.79 7.76 6.64
CA PHE A 77 -17.71 9.23 6.61
C PHE A 77 -18.77 9.90 7.50
N MET A 78 -20.00 9.37 7.53
CA MET A 78 -21.13 10.02 8.17
C MET A 78 -20.90 10.29 9.68
N PRO A 79 -20.39 9.33 10.49
CA PRO A 79 -20.12 9.60 11.90
C PRO A 79 -19.11 10.73 12.11
N ILE A 80 -18.07 10.80 11.27
CA ILE A 80 -17.01 11.82 11.36
C ILE A 80 -17.58 13.21 11.01
N VAL A 81 -18.43 13.28 9.99
CA VAL A 81 -19.11 14.52 9.59
C VAL A 81 -20.08 14.99 10.68
N GLN A 82 -20.80 14.08 11.33
CA GLN A 82 -21.70 14.40 12.44
C GLN A 82 -20.97 14.94 13.67
N GLU A 83 -19.70 14.56 13.86
CA GLU A 83 -18.81 15.15 14.87
C GLU A 83 -18.26 16.53 14.47
N GLY A 84 -18.59 17.04 13.27
CA GLY A 84 -18.12 18.33 12.76
C GLY A 84 -16.67 18.33 12.29
N LYS A 85 -16.09 17.15 12.03
CA LYS A 85 -14.70 17.00 11.58
C LYS A 85 -14.63 16.92 10.06
N ALA A 86 -13.57 17.49 9.48
CA ALA A 86 -13.24 17.27 8.07
C ALA A 86 -12.64 15.87 7.86
N ILE A 87 -12.61 15.40 6.61
CA ILE A 87 -12.09 14.09 6.23
C ILE A 87 -11.03 14.22 5.15
N ILE A 88 -9.89 13.58 5.36
CA ILE A 88 -8.92 13.26 4.30
C ILE A 88 -9.00 11.75 4.05
N CYS A 89 -9.59 11.36 2.93
CA CYS A 89 -9.72 9.97 2.51
C CYS A 89 -8.66 9.62 1.46
N ILE A 90 -7.74 8.72 1.79
CA ILE A 90 -6.65 8.27 0.92
C ILE A 90 -7.04 6.94 0.28
N CYS A 91 -7.18 6.91 -1.04
CA CYS A 91 -7.56 5.69 -1.77
C CYS A 91 -6.36 5.14 -2.55
N ILE A 92 -6.39 3.84 -2.81
CA ILE A 92 -5.48 3.19 -3.76
C ILE A 92 -5.45 3.93 -5.10
N THR A 93 -4.35 3.76 -5.84
CA THR A 93 -4.27 4.27 -7.21
C THR A 93 -5.49 3.93 -8.07
N THR A 94 -6.02 4.97 -8.73
CA THR A 94 -7.15 4.86 -9.67
C THR A 94 -6.88 3.93 -10.86
N LYS A 95 -5.60 3.65 -11.15
CA LYS A 95 -5.21 2.68 -12.20
C LYS A 95 -5.51 1.23 -11.83
N PHE A 96 -5.68 0.90 -10.54
CA PHE A 96 -5.94 -0.47 -10.10
C PHE A 96 -7.39 -0.72 -9.68
N SER A 97 -8.07 0.31 -9.18
CA SER A 97 -9.39 0.18 -8.58
C SER A 97 -10.23 1.45 -8.75
N GLY A 98 -11.55 1.26 -8.81
CA GLY A 98 -12.54 2.33 -8.72
C GLY A 98 -12.90 2.75 -7.29
N SER A 99 -12.14 2.30 -6.28
CA SER A 99 -12.34 2.64 -4.85
C SER A 99 -12.55 4.13 -4.61
N MET A 100 -11.69 4.97 -5.22
CA MET A 100 -11.81 6.43 -5.16
C MET A 100 -13.16 6.93 -5.72
N GLN A 101 -13.68 6.31 -6.78
CA GLN A 101 -14.97 6.69 -7.35
C GLN A 101 -16.12 6.39 -6.37
N SER A 102 -16.07 5.25 -5.66
CA SER A 102 -17.03 4.96 -4.58
C SER A 102 -16.97 6.03 -3.48
N ALA A 103 -15.78 6.42 -3.04
CA ALA A 103 -15.58 7.46 -2.03
C ALA A 103 -16.10 8.84 -2.50
N LEU A 104 -15.83 9.22 -3.74
CA LEU A 104 -16.31 10.47 -4.34
C LEU A 104 -17.84 10.52 -4.42
N ASN A 105 -18.47 9.40 -4.78
CA ASN A 105 -19.93 9.28 -4.80
C ASN A 105 -20.52 9.38 -3.39
N ALA A 106 -19.90 8.74 -2.39
CA ALA A 106 -20.32 8.83 -1.00
C ALA A 106 -20.22 10.27 -0.48
N ARG A 107 -19.12 10.97 -0.80
CA ARG A 107 -18.98 12.40 -0.50
C ARG A 107 -20.12 13.21 -1.11
N MET A 108 -20.43 13.00 -2.39
CA MET A 108 -21.49 13.75 -3.08
C MET A 108 -22.84 13.58 -2.36
N MET A 109 -23.20 12.36 -1.99
CA MET A 109 -24.44 12.07 -1.26
C MET A 109 -24.45 12.69 0.15
N ILE A 110 -23.31 12.72 0.83
CA ILE A 110 -23.21 13.37 2.15
C ILE A 110 -23.38 14.89 2.02
N LEU A 111 -22.80 15.52 1.01
CA LEU A 111 -22.91 16.97 0.80
C LEU A 111 -24.33 17.44 0.49
N GLU A 112 -25.20 16.56 -0.05
CA GLU A 112 -26.63 16.87 -0.21
C GLU A 112 -27.34 17.06 1.14
N GLN A 113 -26.92 16.34 2.18
CA GLN A 113 -27.53 16.36 3.51
C GLN A 113 -26.75 17.25 4.51
N HIS A 114 -25.45 17.40 4.29
CA HIS A 114 -24.51 18.17 5.10
C HIS A 114 -23.67 19.09 4.20
N PRO A 115 -24.24 20.21 3.72
CA PRO A 115 -23.56 21.09 2.75
C PRO A 115 -22.26 21.71 3.26
N ASP A 116 -22.11 21.85 4.59
CA ASP A 116 -20.92 22.39 5.24
C ASP A 116 -19.85 21.32 5.54
N ALA A 117 -20.10 20.05 5.22
CA ALA A 117 -19.13 18.98 5.40
C ALA A 117 -17.93 19.17 4.48
N GLU A 118 -16.74 18.81 4.95
CA GLU A 118 -15.51 18.93 4.19
C GLU A 118 -14.82 17.57 4.07
N ILE A 119 -14.73 17.07 2.84
CA ILE A 119 -14.22 15.74 2.54
C ILE A 119 -13.34 15.82 1.30
N THR A 120 -12.03 15.71 1.49
CA THR A 120 -11.07 15.52 0.40
C THR A 120 -10.83 14.04 0.19
N VAL A 121 -10.94 13.60 -1.06
CA VAL A 121 -10.60 12.24 -1.49
C VAL A 121 -9.35 12.33 -2.37
N ILE A 122 -8.30 11.61 -1.98
CA ILE A 122 -6.98 11.63 -2.62
C ILE A 122 -6.76 10.31 -3.37
N ASP A 123 -6.37 10.41 -4.64
CA ASP A 123 -5.70 9.31 -5.35
C ASP A 123 -4.25 9.23 -4.84
N ALA A 124 -3.91 8.18 -4.09
CA ALA A 124 -2.58 8.01 -3.52
C ALA A 124 -1.51 7.76 -4.61
N THR A 125 -1.88 7.29 -5.81
CA THR A 125 -0.96 6.87 -6.89
C THR A 125 0.00 5.73 -6.49
N ILE A 126 -0.30 5.06 -5.39
CA ILE A 126 0.44 3.97 -4.76
C ILE A 126 -0.57 2.99 -4.15
N ASN A 127 -0.08 1.89 -3.56
CA ASN A 127 -0.89 0.89 -2.88
C ASN A 127 -0.08 0.18 -1.78
N THR A 128 -0.71 -0.80 -1.11
CA THR A 128 -0.13 -1.69 -0.11
C THR A 128 0.63 -0.93 0.99
N VAL A 129 1.65 -1.54 1.58
CA VAL A 129 2.47 -0.99 2.67
C VAL A 129 3.03 0.40 2.36
N LEU A 130 3.21 0.77 1.09
CA LEU A 130 3.58 2.12 0.66
C LEU A 130 2.45 3.13 0.88
N GLN A 131 1.22 2.77 0.53
CA GLN A 131 0.04 3.55 0.91
C GLN A 131 -0.09 3.63 2.45
N GLY A 132 0.17 2.54 3.17
CA GLY A 132 0.20 2.53 4.63
C GLY A 132 1.14 3.58 5.23
N ILE A 133 2.42 3.58 4.84
CA ILE A 133 3.36 4.59 5.36
C ILE A 133 2.99 6.02 4.91
N TYR A 134 2.36 6.19 3.74
CA TYR A 134 1.84 7.49 3.30
C TYR A 134 0.66 7.97 4.16
N VAL A 135 -0.25 7.07 4.55
CA VAL A 135 -1.32 7.34 5.52
C VAL A 135 -0.72 7.72 6.89
N LEU A 136 0.37 7.07 7.31
CA LEU A 136 1.07 7.44 8.54
C LEU A 136 1.71 8.83 8.45
N GLU A 137 2.19 9.28 7.28
CA GLU A 137 2.65 10.67 7.11
C GLU A 137 1.49 11.68 7.27
N ALA A 138 0.30 11.37 6.74
CA ALA A 138 -0.90 12.19 6.98
C ALA A 138 -1.22 12.30 8.47
N GLN A 139 -1.16 11.17 9.18
CA GLN A 139 -1.43 11.12 10.60
C GLN A 139 -0.37 11.83 11.44
N LYS A 140 0.92 11.75 11.08
CA LYS A 140 2.00 12.52 11.76
C LYS A 140 1.76 14.02 11.64
N MET A 141 1.38 14.51 10.46
CA MET A 141 1.04 15.92 10.27
C MET A 141 -0.15 16.34 11.12
N LYS A 142 -1.18 15.48 11.24
CA LYS A 142 -2.31 15.70 12.14
C LYS A 142 -1.88 15.79 13.61
N GLU A 143 -1.07 14.85 14.06
CA GLU A 143 -0.52 14.83 15.43
C GLU A 143 0.34 16.07 15.73
N ALA A 144 1.02 16.60 14.72
CA ALA A 144 1.79 17.85 14.80
C ALA A 144 0.92 19.12 14.70
N GLY A 145 -0.40 19.00 14.56
CA GLY A 145 -1.31 20.15 14.48
C GLY A 145 -1.26 20.91 13.15
N VAL A 146 -0.78 20.28 12.08
CA VAL A 146 -0.75 20.88 10.75
C VAL A 146 -2.19 21.11 10.26
N PRO A 147 -2.53 22.31 9.72
CA PRO A 147 -3.86 22.59 9.20
C PRO A 147 -4.27 21.64 8.06
N TYR A 148 -5.57 21.35 7.98
CA TYR A 148 -6.17 20.43 7.01
C TYR A 148 -5.71 20.68 5.56
N GLU A 149 -5.77 21.93 5.10
CA GLU A 149 -5.44 22.29 3.71
C GLU A 149 -3.96 22.05 3.41
N GLN A 150 -3.09 22.30 4.39
CA GLN A 150 -1.64 22.07 4.28
C GLN A 150 -1.30 20.58 4.24
N VAL A 151 -2.04 19.75 4.97
CA VAL A 151 -1.90 18.30 4.89
C VAL A 151 -2.29 17.79 3.50
N VAL A 152 -3.42 18.25 2.96
CA VAL A 152 -3.85 17.89 1.60
C VAL A 152 -2.79 18.28 0.56
N GLU A 153 -2.28 19.52 0.61
CA GLU A 153 -1.24 20.01 -0.32
C GLU A 153 0.06 19.20 -0.22
N GLU A 154 0.51 18.90 0.99
CA GLU A 154 1.73 18.13 1.20
C GLU A 154 1.58 16.67 0.76
N LEU A 155 0.43 16.06 1.02
CA LEU A 155 0.10 14.72 0.54
C LEU A 155 0.12 14.66 -0.99
N GLU A 156 -0.45 15.65 -1.68
CA GLU A 156 -0.38 15.76 -3.14
C GLU A 156 1.06 15.93 -3.65
N THR A 157 1.93 16.58 -2.88
CA THR A 157 3.35 16.76 -3.22
C THR A 157 4.13 15.46 -3.09
N ILE A 158 4.06 14.79 -1.94
CA ILE A 158 4.94 13.66 -1.62
C ILE A 158 4.55 12.37 -2.34
N LYS A 159 3.27 12.19 -2.75
CA LYS A 159 2.80 10.94 -3.38
C LYS A 159 3.59 10.54 -4.63
N SER A 160 4.04 11.52 -5.41
CA SER A 160 4.83 11.31 -6.64
C SER A 160 6.21 10.67 -6.39
N THR A 161 6.71 10.77 -5.16
CA THR A 161 8.00 10.21 -4.72
C THR A 161 7.91 8.73 -4.33
N GLY A 162 6.69 8.19 -4.25
CA GLY A 162 6.44 6.81 -3.85
C GLY A 162 6.99 5.80 -4.85
N ARG A 163 7.73 4.80 -4.37
CA ARG A 163 8.16 3.62 -5.16
C ARG A 163 7.93 2.33 -4.38
N ILE A 164 7.51 1.29 -5.09
CA ILE A 164 7.56 -0.08 -4.57
C ILE A 164 8.54 -0.87 -5.41
N PHE A 165 9.49 -1.55 -4.78
CA PHE A 165 10.39 -2.49 -5.44
C PHE A 165 10.10 -3.88 -4.89
N PHE A 166 9.67 -4.81 -5.73
CA PHE A 166 9.24 -6.12 -5.24
C PHE A 166 9.40 -7.23 -6.28
N THR A 167 9.27 -8.45 -5.80
CA THR A 167 9.15 -9.65 -6.62
C THR A 167 8.01 -10.52 -6.09
N VAL A 168 7.54 -11.46 -6.91
CA VAL A 168 6.40 -12.34 -6.63
C VAL A 168 6.74 -13.82 -6.88
N GLY A 169 5.81 -14.70 -6.50
CA GLY A 169 5.81 -16.13 -6.80
C GLY A 169 6.02 -16.43 -8.28
N ASN A 170 5.06 -15.95 -9.07
CA ASN A 170 4.96 -16.05 -10.52
C ASN A 170 4.07 -14.89 -11.01
N LEU A 171 3.81 -14.82 -12.32
CA LEU A 171 2.95 -13.79 -12.91
C LEU A 171 1.46 -14.20 -13.03
N GLU A 172 1.10 -15.42 -12.65
CA GLU A 172 -0.23 -15.98 -12.93
C GLU A 172 -1.35 -15.19 -12.25
N TYR A 173 -1.16 -14.81 -10.98
CA TYR A 173 -2.14 -14.00 -10.25
C TYR A 173 -2.30 -12.60 -10.86
N LEU A 174 -1.21 -11.99 -11.30
CA LEU A 174 -1.25 -10.67 -11.94
C LEU A 174 -2.00 -10.75 -13.28
N GLN A 175 -1.82 -11.85 -14.03
CA GLN A 175 -2.52 -12.12 -15.28
C GLN A 175 -4.01 -12.34 -15.05
N HIS A 176 -4.39 -13.24 -14.14
CA HIS A 176 -5.80 -13.57 -13.86
C HIS A 176 -6.54 -12.40 -13.23
N GLY A 177 -5.89 -11.65 -12.35
CA GLY A 177 -6.43 -10.43 -11.74
C GLY A 177 -6.55 -9.26 -12.71
N GLY A 178 -5.94 -9.32 -13.90
CA GLY A 178 -5.98 -8.26 -14.91
C GLY A 178 -5.15 -7.01 -14.57
N ARG A 179 -4.34 -7.06 -13.50
CA ARG A 179 -3.49 -5.94 -13.02
C ARG A 179 -2.00 -6.15 -13.35
N ILE A 180 -1.69 -7.03 -14.30
CA ILE A 180 -0.30 -7.26 -14.76
C ILE A 180 0.33 -6.03 -15.43
N GLY A 181 -0.49 -5.11 -15.95
CA GLY A 181 -0.03 -3.84 -16.53
C GLY A 181 1.12 -4.04 -17.53
N LYS A 182 2.15 -3.21 -17.40
CA LYS A 182 3.33 -3.21 -18.30
C LYS A 182 4.35 -4.32 -17.96
N VAL A 183 4.09 -5.12 -16.93
CA VAL A 183 4.90 -6.30 -16.58
C VAL A 183 4.63 -7.47 -17.53
N ALA A 184 3.54 -7.43 -18.30
CA ALA A 184 3.21 -8.47 -19.28
C ALA A 184 4.32 -8.70 -20.32
N SER A 185 5.17 -7.70 -20.58
CA SER A 185 6.32 -7.80 -21.48
C SER A 185 7.36 -8.86 -21.09
N VAL A 186 7.42 -9.22 -19.81
CA VAL A 186 8.33 -10.27 -19.29
C VAL A 186 7.60 -11.57 -18.94
N ALA A 187 6.33 -11.71 -19.34
CA ALA A 187 5.55 -12.93 -19.17
C ALA A 187 6.03 -14.03 -20.13
N GLY A 188 7.07 -14.75 -19.74
CA GLY A 188 7.58 -15.93 -20.43
C GLY A 188 7.32 -17.22 -19.65
N SER A 189 7.11 -18.33 -20.36
CA SER A 189 6.83 -19.67 -19.79
C SER A 189 8.04 -20.37 -19.16
N VAL A 190 9.11 -19.63 -18.83
CA VAL A 190 10.36 -20.21 -18.35
C VAL A 190 10.29 -20.45 -16.85
N LEU A 191 10.27 -21.72 -16.47
CA LEU A 191 10.19 -22.18 -15.09
C LEU A 191 11.30 -21.56 -14.22
N GLY A 192 10.92 -21.10 -13.02
CA GLY A 192 11.85 -20.57 -12.02
C GLY A 192 12.34 -19.14 -12.27
N ILE A 193 11.84 -18.48 -13.34
CA ILE A 193 12.03 -17.03 -13.52
C ILE A 193 11.02 -16.27 -12.67
N ARG A 194 11.52 -15.25 -11.97
CA ARG A 194 10.73 -14.32 -11.17
C ARG A 194 10.90 -12.91 -11.71
N PRO A 195 9.80 -12.17 -11.89
CA PRO A 195 9.86 -10.78 -12.34
C PRO A 195 10.38 -9.89 -11.20
N LEU A 196 11.12 -8.85 -11.56
CA LEU A 196 11.38 -7.71 -10.70
C LEU A 196 10.45 -6.60 -11.13
N ILE A 197 9.72 -6.04 -10.18
CA ILE A 197 8.64 -5.12 -10.47
C ILE A 197 8.88 -3.83 -9.68
N THR A 198 8.74 -2.71 -10.39
CA THR A 198 8.68 -1.38 -9.78
C THR A 198 7.28 -0.81 -9.93
N LEU A 199 6.69 -0.37 -8.83
CA LEU A 199 5.53 0.53 -8.87
C LEU A 199 6.01 1.98 -8.86
N LYS A 200 5.51 2.77 -9.81
CA LYS A 200 5.65 4.22 -9.85
C LYS A 200 4.51 4.82 -10.66
N GLU A 201 4.16 6.08 -10.43
CA GLU A 201 3.13 6.78 -11.21
C GLU A 201 1.79 6.00 -11.24
N GLY A 202 1.41 5.35 -10.14
CA GLY A 202 0.20 4.54 -10.03
C GLY A 202 0.22 3.18 -10.74
N GLU A 203 1.32 2.74 -11.34
CA GLU A 203 1.33 1.54 -12.18
C GLU A 203 2.58 0.68 -11.98
N ILE A 204 2.49 -0.60 -12.35
CA ILE A 204 3.61 -1.53 -12.28
C ILE A 204 4.36 -1.67 -13.61
N PHE A 205 5.68 -1.71 -13.51
CA PHE A 205 6.62 -1.83 -14.63
C PHE A 205 7.60 -2.98 -14.37
N ALA A 206 7.97 -3.70 -15.44
CA ALA A 206 9.05 -4.66 -15.36
C ALA A 206 10.39 -3.94 -15.21
N SER A 207 11.14 -4.28 -14.17
CA SER A 207 12.50 -3.79 -13.92
C SER A 207 13.57 -4.85 -14.18
N GLY A 208 13.15 -6.02 -14.67
CA GLY A 208 14.02 -7.12 -15.06
C GLY A 208 13.49 -8.45 -14.59
N ILE A 209 14.36 -9.46 -14.67
CA ILE A 209 14.07 -10.83 -14.27
C ILE A 209 15.24 -11.41 -13.48
N ALA A 210 14.93 -12.37 -12.62
CA ALA A 210 15.91 -13.20 -11.93
C ALA A 210 15.49 -14.67 -11.98
N ARG A 211 16.45 -15.59 -11.86
CA ARG A 211 16.17 -17.02 -11.70
C ARG A 211 16.40 -17.39 -10.24
N GLY A 212 15.37 -17.95 -9.60
CA GLY A 212 15.39 -18.30 -8.18
C GLY A 212 15.03 -17.15 -7.24
N ARG A 213 14.50 -17.50 -6.05
CA ARG A 213 13.98 -16.55 -5.06
C ARG A 213 15.07 -15.67 -4.46
N ASN A 214 16.16 -16.27 -3.96
CA ASN A 214 17.25 -15.50 -3.33
C ASN A 214 17.83 -14.44 -4.27
N ARG A 215 18.11 -14.82 -5.52
CA ARG A 215 18.63 -13.88 -6.53
C ARG A 215 17.62 -12.79 -6.91
N SER A 216 16.32 -13.08 -6.90
CA SER A 216 15.31 -12.03 -7.08
C SER A 216 15.32 -11.02 -5.93
N LEU A 217 15.47 -11.49 -4.69
CA LEU A 217 15.52 -10.63 -3.50
C LEU A 217 16.80 -9.78 -3.45
N ASP A 218 17.95 -10.33 -3.87
CA ASP A 218 19.18 -9.55 -4.06
C ASP A 218 18.94 -8.37 -5.01
N LYS A 219 18.32 -8.64 -6.16
CA LYS A 219 18.04 -7.59 -7.15
C LYS A 219 16.98 -6.60 -6.69
N VAL A 220 16.01 -6.99 -5.85
CA VAL A 220 15.07 -6.04 -5.24
C VAL A 220 15.82 -5.06 -4.32
N ARG A 221 16.82 -5.52 -3.56
CA ARG A 221 17.70 -4.62 -2.77
C ARG A 221 18.52 -3.70 -3.66
N GLU A 222 19.03 -4.21 -4.78
CA GLU A 222 19.73 -3.39 -5.79
C GLU A 222 18.85 -2.28 -6.36
N LEU A 223 17.56 -2.56 -6.64
CA LEU A 223 16.62 -1.54 -7.13
C LEU A 223 16.38 -0.44 -6.09
N LEU A 224 16.25 -0.79 -4.81
CA LEU A 224 16.15 0.20 -3.74
C LEU A 224 17.41 1.09 -3.68
N LEU A 225 18.61 0.48 -3.72
CA LEU A 225 19.86 1.23 -3.73
C LEU A 225 19.96 2.18 -4.93
N GLN A 226 19.65 1.69 -6.14
CA GLN A 226 19.65 2.50 -7.35
C GLN A 226 18.74 3.72 -7.22
N TYR A 227 17.55 3.53 -6.65
CA TYR A 227 16.64 4.65 -6.41
C TYR A 227 17.17 5.64 -5.39
N LEU A 228 17.73 5.17 -4.27
CA LEU A 228 18.35 6.02 -3.26
C LEU A 228 19.52 6.85 -3.84
N GLU A 229 20.29 6.28 -4.77
CA GLU A 229 21.34 6.98 -5.50
C GLU A 229 20.77 7.98 -6.51
N GLU A 230 19.75 7.60 -7.29
CA GLU A 230 19.07 8.45 -8.27
C GLU A 230 18.53 9.75 -7.63
N VAL A 231 17.92 9.62 -6.45
CA VAL A 231 17.33 10.75 -5.71
C VAL A 231 18.31 11.46 -4.79
N ASN A 232 19.60 11.07 -4.79
CA ASN A 232 20.63 11.59 -3.89
C ASN A 232 20.19 11.57 -2.41
N ALA A 233 19.61 10.46 -1.96
CA ALA A 233 19.14 10.32 -0.59
C ALA A 233 20.29 10.52 0.42
N ALA A 234 19.98 11.15 1.55
CA ALA A 234 20.89 11.19 2.70
C ALA A 234 21.31 9.77 3.08
N LYS A 235 22.55 9.60 3.57
CA LYS A 235 23.09 8.27 3.88
C LYS A 235 22.36 7.56 5.01
N ASP A 236 21.73 8.31 5.91
CA ASP A 236 20.86 7.76 6.94
C ASP A 236 19.41 7.54 6.46
N CYS A 237 19.09 7.85 5.21
CA CYS A 237 17.74 7.83 4.63
C CYS A 237 16.69 8.62 5.45
N SER A 238 17.10 9.60 6.25
CA SER A 238 16.22 10.38 7.14
C SER A 238 15.10 11.11 6.42
N ASP A 239 15.32 11.44 5.15
CA ASP A 239 14.36 12.07 4.22
C ASP A 239 13.19 11.19 3.79
N TYR A 240 13.25 9.89 4.05
CA TYR A 240 12.30 8.91 3.53
C TYR A 240 11.65 8.09 4.66
N SER A 241 10.37 7.78 4.46
CA SER A 241 9.68 6.71 5.15
C SER A 241 9.78 5.44 4.31
N LEU A 242 10.11 4.33 4.97
CA LEU A 242 10.41 3.04 4.37
C LEU A 242 9.58 1.95 5.07
N ALA A 243 9.29 0.86 4.36
CA ALA A 243 8.70 -0.34 4.93
C ALA A 243 9.04 -1.57 4.08
N VAL A 244 9.05 -2.73 4.71
CA VAL A 244 9.06 -4.03 4.03
C VAL A 244 7.62 -4.56 3.97
N GLY A 245 7.19 -4.96 2.79
CA GLY A 245 5.92 -5.65 2.59
C GLY A 245 6.14 -7.12 2.25
N PHE A 246 5.45 -8.02 2.92
CA PHE A 246 5.55 -9.46 2.68
C PHE A 246 4.19 -10.13 2.53
N GLY A 247 4.14 -11.23 1.79
CA GLY A 247 2.95 -12.06 1.66
C GLY A 247 2.80 -13.07 2.80
N TYR A 248 3.07 -14.34 2.50
CA TYR A 248 2.79 -15.46 3.42
C TYR A 248 3.88 -15.70 4.48
N ASP A 249 5.15 -15.54 4.10
CA ASP A 249 6.30 -15.99 4.90
C ASP A 249 6.92 -14.82 5.68
N ALA A 250 6.59 -14.74 6.96
CA ALA A 250 7.11 -13.70 7.86
C ALA A 250 8.60 -13.89 8.17
N ALA A 251 9.07 -15.14 8.25
CA ALA A 251 10.48 -15.42 8.52
C ALA A 251 11.35 -14.97 7.34
N GLU A 252 10.91 -15.23 6.11
CA GLU A 252 11.60 -14.72 4.90
C GLU A 252 11.65 -13.18 4.91
N ALA A 253 10.60 -12.51 5.40
CA ALA A 253 10.56 -11.05 5.49
C ALA A 253 11.58 -10.48 6.50
N GLU A 254 11.73 -11.13 7.66
CA GLU A 254 12.72 -10.76 8.68
C GLU A 254 14.16 -10.94 8.18
N GLU A 255 14.44 -12.05 7.51
CA GLU A 255 15.73 -12.30 6.87
C GLU A 255 16.00 -11.27 5.76
N PHE A 256 14.99 -10.98 4.95
CA PHE A 256 15.08 -9.98 3.88
C PHE A 256 15.35 -8.58 4.40
N GLN A 257 14.68 -8.16 5.48
CA GLN A 257 14.90 -6.88 6.15
C GLN A 257 16.32 -6.79 6.72
N ALA A 258 16.78 -7.84 7.40
CA ALA A 258 18.14 -7.89 7.96
C ALA A 258 19.20 -7.78 6.86
N ALA A 259 19.06 -8.55 5.79
CA ALA A 259 19.95 -8.52 4.64
C ALA A 259 19.92 -7.17 3.90
N ALA A 260 18.79 -6.47 3.88
CA ALA A 260 18.67 -5.14 3.28
C ALA A 260 19.48 -4.11 4.06
N VAL A 261 19.38 -4.12 5.39
CA VAL A 261 20.14 -3.22 6.27
C VAL A 261 21.63 -3.48 6.13
N GLU A 262 22.07 -4.75 6.19
CA GLU A 262 23.47 -5.12 6.00
C GLU A 262 24.00 -4.69 4.63
N PHE A 263 23.22 -4.96 3.57
CA PHE A 263 23.58 -4.59 2.20
C PHE A 263 23.76 -3.07 2.05
N LEU A 264 22.79 -2.27 2.51
CA LEU A 264 22.86 -0.81 2.40
C LEU A 264 24.01 -0.23 3.24
N ASN A 265 24.24 -0.75 4.45
CA ASN A 265 25.35 -0.32 5.30
C ASN A 265 26.71 -0.67 4.67
N GLY A 266 26.83 -1.84 4.03
CA GLY A 266 27.99 -2.20 3.21
C GLY A 266 28.23 -1.30 1.99
N LYS A 267 27.21 -0.53 1.57
CA LYS A 267 27.28 0.49 0.51
C LYS A 267 27.46 1.92 1.04
N GLY A 268 27.72 2.07 2.35
CA GLY A 268 27.98 3.36 2.98
C GLY A 268 26.74 4.14 3.40
N TYR A 269 25.56 3.51 3.42
CA TYR A 269 24.40 4.04 4.13
C TYR A 269 24.53 3.75 5.64
N GLN A 270 23.70 4.42 6.44
CA GLN A 270 23.67 4.32 7.89
C GLN A 270 22.23 4.09 8.34
N VAL A 271 21.71 2.92 7.99
CA VAL A 271 20.31 2.57 8.25
C VAL A 271 20.18 1.47 9.30
N THR A 272 19.03 1.44 9.98
CA THR A 272 18.70 0.44 10.99
C THR A 272 17.40 -0.29 10.65
N LYS A 273 17.12 -1.41 11.35
CA LYS A 273 15.90 -2.20 11.11
C LYS A 273 14.63 -1.42 11.42
N GLU A 274 14.68 -0.50 12.40
CA GLU A 274 13.55 0.33 12.83
C GLU A 274 13.05 1.25 11.71
N GLN A 275 13.92 1.59 10.75
CA GLN A 275 13.52 2.36 9.56
C GLN A 275 12.78 1.52 8.52
N PHE A 276 12.79 0.20 8.64
CA PHE A 276 12.15 -0.74 7.70
C PHE A 276 11.12 -1.61 8.42
N PRO A 277 10.08 -1.04 9.05
CA PRO A 277 9.03 -1.86 9.66
C PRO A 277 8.45 -2.85 8.65
N ILE A 278 8.14 -4.06 9.14
CA ILE A 278 7.63 -5.16 8.33
C ILE A 278 6.11 -5.20 8.47
N TYR A 279 5.40 -5.15 7.35
CA TYR A 279 3.93 -5.25 7.31
C TYR A 279 3.49 -6.37 6.36
N GLN A 280 2.46 -7.10 6.77
CA GLN A 280 1.86 -8.13 5.93
C GLN A 280 0.97 -7.46 4.88
N ILE A 281 1.16 -7.82 3.62
CA ILE A 281 0.35 -7.40 2.49
C ILE A 281 -1.07 -7.96 2.65
N GLY A 282 -2.09 -7.19 2.32
CA GLY A 282 -3.50 -7.54 2.53
C GLY A 282 -4.05 -8.51 1.48
N ALA A 283 -5.25 -9.02 1.75
CA ALA A 283 -5.93 -10.00 0.90
C ALA A 283 -6.22 -9.43 -0.49
N THR A 284 -6.65 -8.17 -0.57
CA THR A 284 -6.93 -7.50 -1.84
C THR A 284 -5.71 -7.43 -2.74
N ILE A 285 -4.52 -7.16 -2.19
CA ILE A 285 -3.29 -7.08 -2.97
C ILE A 285 -2.79 -8.49 -3.34
N SER A 286 -2.94 -9.47 -2.44
CA SER A 286 -2.51 -10.85 -2.67
C SER A 286 -3.33 -11.57 -3.73
N VAL A 287 -4.63 -11.24 -3.89
CA VAL A 287 -5.44 -11.65 -5.05
C VAL A 287 -4.71 -11.47 -6.38
N HIS A 288 -3.99 -10.35 -6.53
CA HIS A 288 -3.27 -10.02 -7.76
C HIS A 288 -1.80 -10.44 -7.74
N THR A 289 -1.15 -10.49 -6.58
CA THR A 289 0.30 -10.77 -6.49
C THR A 289 0.63 -12.22 -6.15
N GLY A 290 -0.37 -13.00 -5.77
CA GLY A 290 -0.19 -14.35 -5.23
C GLY A 290 0.23 -14.33 -3.75
N PRO A 291 0.54 -15.51 -3.18
CA PRO A 291 0.88 -15.62 -1.76
C PRO A 291 2.31 -15.18 -1.42
N TYR A 292 3.20 -14.98 -2.41
CA TYR A 292 4.63 -14.73 -2.18
C TYR A 292 5.19 -13.37 -2.67
N PRO A 293 4.46 -12.24 -2.64
CA PRO A 293 5.08 -10.93 -2.81
C PRO A 293 6.09 -10.66 -1.68
N LEU A 294 7.20 -10.02 -2.00
CA LEU A 294 8.15 -9.49 -1.01
C LEU A 294 8.92 -8.31 -1.62
N GLY A 295 9.03 -7.22 -0.88
CA GLY A 295 9.71 -6.03 -1.34
C GLY A 295 9.68 -4.85 -0.37
N PHE A 296 10.00 -3.67 -0.89
CA PHE A 296 10.04 -2.41 -0.15
C PHE A 296 9.02 -1.43 -0.67
N GLY A 297 8.43 -0.63 0.24
CA GLY A 297 7.84 0.66 -0.07
C GLY A 297 8.76 1.79 0.41
N ILE A 298 8.92 2.83 -0.40
CA ILE A 298 9.65 4.06 -0.02
C ILE A 298 8.88 5.30 -0.49
N ILE A 299 8.78 6.31 0.36
CA ILE A 299 8.21 7.63 0.04
C ILE A 299 8.93 8.72 0.81
N ARG A 300 9.01 9.94 0.26
CA ARG A 300 9.56 11.09 0.98
C ARG A 300 8.70 11.40 2.21
N LYS A 301 9.34 11.72 3.33
CA LYS A 301 8.64 12.25 4.51
C LYS A 301 8.04 13.61 4.21
N ASN A 302 6.94 13.91 4.89
CA ASN A 302 6.34 15.23 4.85
C ASN A 302 7.29 16.29 5.45
N LYS A 303 7.21 17.54 4.96
CA LYS A 303 8.09 18.63 5.43
C LYS A 303 7.84 19.13 6.86
N TYR A 304 6.72 18.76 7.49
CA TYR A 304 6.31 19.28 8.79
C TYR A 304 6.83 18.45 9.97
N THR A 305 7.09 17.16 9.76
CA THR A 305 7.55 16.23 10.80
C THR A 305 8.85 15.50 10.41
N LYS A 306 9.63 16.09 9.50
CA LYS A 306 10.93 15.58 9.07
C LYS A 306 12.01 15.87 10.11
#